data_AF-A0A820P0A2-F1
#
_entry.id   AF-A0A820P0A2-F1
#
_cell.length_a   1.000
_cell.length_b   1.000
_cell.length_c   1.000
_cell.angle_alpha   90.00
_cell.angle_beta   90.00
_cell.angle_gamma   90.00
#
_symmetry.space_group_name_H-M   'P 1'
#
loop_
_entity.id
_entity.type
_entity.pdbx_description
1 polymer ?
#
loop_
_entity_poly.entity_id
_entity_poly.type
_entity_poly.pdbx_seq_one_letter_code
_entity_poly.pdbx_strand_id
1 'polypeptide(L)'
;WKLRAIVGCKHPKRTYSNSIDEDEISTWDLVDDTGAINLVAFNLDSYIMSNKLVEGQVSYEFDDLSIRTVDKLYKKLPHAYQLIVNKAP
;
A
#
# COMPACT_ATOMS: atom_id res chain seq x y z
N TRP A 1 -2.53 8.23 13.61
CA TRP A 1 -2.65 9.40 12.72
C TRP A 1 -3.61 9.05 11.60
N LYS A 2 -4.08 10.02 10.81
CA LYS A 2 -5.01 9.79 9.69
C LYS A 2 -4.45 10.43 8.43
N LEU A 3 -4.63 9.77 7.29
CA LEU A 3 -4.26 10.29 5.97
C LEU A 3 -5.49 10.28 5.08
N ARG A 4 -5.69 11.37 4.34
CA ARG A 4 -6.72 11.45 3.31
C ARG A 4 -6.03 11.55 1.95
N ALA A 5 -6.20 10.54 1.10
CA ALA A 5 -5.50 10.47 -0.17
C ALA A 5 -6.35 9.75 -1.23
N ILE A 6 -6.05 10.04 -2.50
CA ILE A 6 -6.63 9.34 -3.65
C ILE A 6 -5.68 8.20 -4.03
N VAL A 7 -6.23 7.07 -4.47
CA VAL A 7 -5.43 5.99 -5.06
C VAL A 7 -5.04 6.42 -6.48
N GLY A 8 -3.77 6.79 -6.67
CA GLY A 8 -3.23 7.21 -7.96
C GLY A 8 -2.93 6.03 -8.89
N CYS A 9 -2.36 4.95 -8.36
CA CYS A 9 -2.07 3.74 -9.12
C CYS A 9 -2.16 2.50 -8.22
N LYS A 10 -2.69 1.40 -8.75
CA LYS A 10 -2.71 0.06 -8.18
C LYS A 10 -1.71 -0.78 -8.95
N HIS A 11 -0.69 -1.25 -8.25
CA HIS A 11 0.32 -2.09 -8.85
C HIS A 11 -0.17 -3.54 -8.99
N PRO A 12 0.41 -4.33 -9.91
CA PRO A 12 0.12 -5.75 -10.01
C PRO A 12 0.38 -6.46 -8.69
N LYS A 13 -0.55 -7.35 -8.31
CA LYS A 13 -0.39 -8.24 -7.16
C LYS A 13 0.87 -9.08 -7.33
N ARG A 14 1.60 -9.27 -6.22
CA ARG A 14 2.78 -10.15 -6.18
C ARG A 14 2.51 -11.26 -5.18
N THR A 15 2.72 -12.50 -5.59
CA THR A 15 2.69 -13.65 -4.70
C THR A 15 4.10 -14.16 -4.47
N TYR A 16 4.36 -14.60 -3.25
CA TYR A 16 5.62 -15.20 -2.85
C TYR A 16 5.31 -16.50 -2.13
N SER A 17 5.76 -17.62 -2.69
CA SER A 17 5.70 -18.90 -1.99
C SER A 17 7.03 -19.13 -1.29
N ASN A 18 6.97 -19.40 0.01
CA ASN A 18 8.10 -19.93 0.77
C ASN A 18 7.78 -21.36 1.23
N SER A 19 8.71 -22.01 1.94
CA SER A 19 8.55 -23.41 2.38
C SER A 19 7.44 -23.63 3.42
N ILE A 20 6.81 -22.55 3.90
CA ILE A 20 5.81 -22.56 4.97
C ILE A 20 4.43 -22.18 4.41
N ASP A 21 4.34 -21.12 3.60
CA ASP A 21 3.06 -20.64 3.05
C ASP A 21 3.20 -19.81 1.76
N GLU A 22 2.06 -19.52 1.13
CA GLU A 22 1.95 -18.57 0.03
C GLU A 22 1.49 -17.19 0.56
N ASP A 23 2.37 -16.20 0.47
CA ASP A 23 2.08 -14.82 0.84
C ASP A 23 1.65 -13.99 -0.39
N GLU A 24 0.68 -13.09 -0.20
CA GLU A 24 0.23 -12.11 -1.19
C GLU A 24 0.61 -10.69 -0.76
N ILE A 25 1.09 -9.88 -1.69
CA ILE A 25 1.37 -8.46 -1.50
C ILE A 25 0.67 -7.64 -2.57
N SER A 26 -0.08 -6.64 -2.14
CA SER A 26 -0.60 -5.58 -3.02
C SER A 26 0.00 -4.24 -2.61
N THR A 27 0.26 -3.40 -3.61
CA THR A 27 0.79 -2.06 -3.40
C THR A 27 0.01 -1.04 -4.21
N TRP A 28 -0.13 0.16 -3.64
CA TRP A 28 -0.81 1.29 -4.27
C TRP A 28 0.01 2.56 -4.06
N ASP A 29 -0.03 3.46 -5.03
CA ASP A 29 0.46 4.82 -4.85
C ASP A 29 -0.70 5.70 -4.41
N LEU A 30 -0.60 6.24 -3.21
CA LEU A 30 -1.53 7.22 -2.67
C LEU A 30 -1.04 8.62 -3.01
N VAL A 31 -1.94 9.50 -3.40
CA VAL A 31 -1.64 10.87 -3.79
C VAL A 31 -2.54 11.84 -3.04
N ASP A 32 -1.93 12.86 -2.45
CA ASP A 32 -2.60 14.03 -1.86
C ASP A 32 -1.95 15.33 -2.36
N ASP A 33 -2.27 16.46 -1.75
CA ASP A 33 -1.71 17.78 -2.09
C ASP A 33 -0.24 17.94 -1.69
N THR A 34 0.27 17.09 -0.79
CA THR A 34 1.66 17.11 -0.31
C THR A 34 2.59 16.23 -1.14
N GLY A 35 2.04 15.25 -1.85
CA GLY A 35 2.79 14.42 -2.78
C GLY A 35 2.20 13.03 -2.92
N ALA A 36 3.09 12.06 -3.15
CA ALA A 36 2.73 10.66 -3.27
C ALA A 36 3.50 9.78 -2.29
N ILE A 37 2.87 8.70 -1.85
CA ILE A 37 3.47 7.69 -0.98
C ILE A 37 2.93 6.31 -1.32
N ASN A 38 3.79 5.29 -1.19
CA ASN A 38 3.38 3.91 -1.45
C ASN A 38 2.69 3.31 -0.21
N LEU A 39 1.54 2.67 -0.42
CA LEU A 39 0.81 1.85 0.55
C LEU A 39 1.01 0.37 0.22
N VAL A 40 1.31 -0.43 1.22
CA VAL A 40 1.55 -1.87 1.12
C VAL A 40 0.60 -2.62 2.04
N ALA A 41 -0.04 -3.66 1.53
CA ALA A 41 -0.85 -4.59 2.30
C ALA A 41 -0.42 -6.03 2.03
N PHE A 42 -0.52 -6.88 3.04
CA PHE A 42 -0.13 -8.29 2.98
C PHE A 42 -1.35 -9.20 3.15
N ASN A 43 -1.33 -10.35 2.50
CA ASN A 43 -2.25 -11.47 2.69
C ASN A 43 -3.73 -11.06 2.68
N LEU A 44 -4.46 -11.28 3.77
CA LEU A 44 -5.88 -10.96 3.86
C LEU A 44 -6.16 -9.46 3.63
N ASP A 45 -5.28 -8.59 4.15
CA ASP A 45 -5.44 -7.14 3.99
C ASP A 45 -5.23 -6.72 2.53
N SER A 46 -4.31 -7.39 1.84
CA SER A 46 -4.10 -7.22 0.39
C SER A 46 -5.38 -7.54 -0.39
N TYR A 47 -6.07 -8.63 -0.04
CA TYR A 47 -7.34 -9.01 -0.65
C TYR A 47 -8.44 -7.98 -0.37
N ILE A 48 -8.65 -7.60 0.90
CA ILE A 48 -9.71 -6.66 1.31
C ILE A 48 -9.50 -5.29 0.64
N MET A 49 -8.29 -4.74 0.73
CA MET A 49 -7.96 -3.44 0.15
C MET A 49 -8.07 -3.46 -1.38
N SER A 50 -7.70 -4.56 -2.04
CA SER A 50 -7.83 -4.69 -3.50
C SER A 50 -9.25 -4.57 -4.02
N ASN A 51 -10.23 -4.98 -3.23
CA ASN A 51 -11.66 -4.90 -3.60
C ASN A 51 -12.28 -3.54 -3.24
N LYS A 52 -11.67 -2.81 -2.30
CA LYS A 52 -12.19 -1.53 -1.79
C LYS A 52 -11.57 -0.31 -2.48
N LEU A 53 -10.29 -0.38 -2.80
CA LEU A 53 -9.50 0.73 -3.35
C LEU A 53 -9.61 0.77 -4.87
N VAL A 54 -10.20 1.86 -5.37
CA VAL A 54 -10.41 2.15 -6.80
C VAL A 54 -9.57 3.35 -7.20
N GLU A 55 -8.88 3.25 -8.34
CA GLU A 55 -8.00 4.31 -8.84
C GLU A 55 -8.76 5.58 -9.24
N GLY A 56 -8.15 6.74 -9.00
CA GLY A 56 -8.42 8.02 -9.66
C GLY A 56 -9.73 8.73 -9.34
N GLN A 57 -10.64 8.14 -8.56
CA GLN A 57 -12.00 8.70 -8.41
C GLN A 57 -12.40 9.08 -6.98
N VAL A 58 -11.82 8.46 -5.96
CA VAL A 58 -12.31 8.61 -4.57
C VAL A 58 -11.15 8.92 -3.63
N SER A 59 -11.35 9.92 -2.77
CA SER A 59 -10.47 10.18 -1.65
C SER A 59 -10.86 9.28 -0.48
N TYR A 60 -9.92 8.50 0.00
CA TYR A 60 -10.09 7.58 1.13
C TYR A 60 -9.46 8.18 2.38
N GLU A 61 -10.09 7.95 3.53
CA GLU A 61 -9.48 8.20 4.83
C GLU A 61 -8.85 6.89 5.32
N PHE A 62 -7.52 6.90 5.48
CA PHE A 62 -6.74 5.80 6.01
C PHE A 62 -6.36 6.10 7.45
N ASP A 63 -6.58 5.14 8.34
CA ASP A 63 -6.16 5.18 9.73
C ASP A 63 -5.34 3.93 10.09
N ASP A 64 -4.70 4.00 11.26
CA ASP A 64 -3.92 2.90 11.84
C ASP A 64 -2.87 2.24 10.92
N LEU A 65 -2.18 3.06 10.12
CA LEU A 65 -1.08 2.63 9.27
C LEU A 65 0.27 2.75 9.98
N SER A 66 1.18 1.83 9.67
CA SER A 66 2.59 1.92 10.08
C SER A 66 3.43 2.59 9.01
N ILE A 67 4.39 3.44 9.40
CA ILE A 67 5.35 4.05 8.48
C ILE A 67 6.67 3.25 8.55
N ARG A 68 7.23 2.89 7.41
CA ARG A 68 8.57 2.28 7.31
C ARG A 68 9.42 3.01 6.28
N THR A 69 10.73 3.06 6.51
CA THR A 69 11.67 3.49 5.48
C THR A 69 11.70 2.46 4.36
N VAL A 70 11.72 2.93 3.11
CA VAL A 70 11.92 2.06 1.96
C VAL A 70 13.37 1.57 1.98
N ASP A 71 13.57 0.26 1.83
CA ASP A 71 14.91 -0.29 1.75
C ASP A 71 15.61 0.24 0.48
N LYS A 72 16.80 0.81 0.68
CA LYS A 72 17.64 1.44 -0.35
C LYS A 72 18.02 0.48 -1.48
N LEU A 73 17.85 -0.83 -1.31
CA LEU A 73 18.03 -1.84 -2.35
C LEU A 73 16.90 -1.81 -3.39
N TYR A 74 15.69 -1.39 -3.02
CA TYR A 74 14.59 -1.12 -3.95
C TYR A 74 14.73 0.29 -4.55
N LYS A 75 15.87 0.56 -5.21
CA LYS A 75 16.28 1.84 -5.81
C LYS A 75 15.28 2.46 -6.81
N LYS A 76 14.22 1.76 -7.17
CA LYS A 76 13.21 2.20 -8.14
C LYS A 76 12.00 2.89 -7.51
N LEU A 77 11.83 2.86 -6.19
CA LEU A 77 10.74 3.59 -5.55
C LEU A 77 11.19 5.04 -5.30
N PRO A 78 10.44 6.05 -5.79
CA PRO A 78 10.84 7.46 -5.66
C PRO A 78 10.65 8.02 -4.23
N HIS A 79 10.09 7.22 -3.30
CA HIS A 79 9.73 7.63 -1.96
C HIS A 79 10.67 7.08 -0.90
N ALA A 80 11.07 7.91 0.06
CA ALA A 80 11.92 7.51 1.19
C ALA A 80 11.17 6.62 2.21
N TYR A 81 9.85 6.71 2.24
CA TYR A 81 8.98 6.01 3.18
C TYR A 81 7.83 5.31 2.44
N GLN A 82 7.29 4.28 3.10
CA GLN A 82 6.10 3.54 2.68
C GLN A 82 5.18 3.34 3.88
N LEU A 83 3.90 3.21 3.59
CA LEU A 83 2.85 2.91 4.55
C LEU A 83 2.54 1.43 4.50
N ILE A 84 2.42 0.81 5.67
CA ILE A 84 2.04 -0.60 5.82
C ILE A 84 0.69 -0.65 6.50
N VAL A 85 -0.24 -1.40 5.90
CA VAL A 85 -1.53 -1.73 6.53
C VAL A 85 -1.27 -2.67 7.70
N ASN A 86 -1.63 -2.24 8.92
CA ASN A 86 -1.53 -3.07 10.11
C ASN A 86 -2.72 -4.04 10.23
N LYS A 87 -3.90 -3.55 9.82
CA LYS A 87 -5.15 -4.30 9.77
C LYS A 87 -6.07 -3.60 8.78
N ALA A 88 -6.67 -4.33 7.85
CA ALA A 88 -7.66 -3.75 6.97
C ALA A 88 -8.93 -3.35 7.78
N PRO A 89 -9.53 -2.19 7.47
CA PRO A 89 -10.75 -1.71 8.12
C PRO A 89 -11.99 -2.53 7.74
#